data_AF-A0A2N6AWT6-F1
#
_entry.id   AF-A0A2N6AWT6-F1
#
_cell.length_a   1.000
_cell.length_b   1.000
_cell.length_c   1.000
_cell.angle_alpha   90.00
_cell.angle_beta   90.00
_cell.angle_gamma   90.00
#
_symmetry.space_group_name_H-M   'P 1'
#
loop_
_entity.id
_entity.type
_entity.pdbx_description
1 polymer ?
#
loop_
_entity_poly.entity_id
_entity_poly.type
_entity_poly.pdbx_seq_one_letter_code
_entity_poly.pdbx_strand_id
1 'polypeptide(L)'
;MNHDTYSDDYIRAILERTRTIAMVGASSNTVRPSYFVLKYLLEKGYQVFPVNPGHAGKEFLGQTVYASLADIPEPVDMVDIFRNSEAAGPITDQAIEKGARTVWMQLSVRNDEAAARAEAAGLDVVMNRCPKIEYGRLSGEIGWAGVNPGHVTSKRGQLSGNRVQSLGLGKRPGDE
;
A
#
# COMPACT_ATOMS: atom_id res chain seq x y z
N MET A 1 -16.73 -0.28 -8.48
CA MET A 1 -17.06 0.52 -7.26
C MET A 1 -16.95 2.02 -7.62
N ASN A 2 -17.52 3.00 -6.88
CA ASN A 2 -17.34 4.44 -7.25
C ASN A 2 -16.02 5.05 -6.69
N HIS A 3 -15.30 4.32 -5.84
CA HIS A 3 -13.93 4.64 -5.39
C HIS A 3 -13.73 5.98 -4.63
N ASP A 4 -14.79 6.72 -4.31
CA ASP A 4 -14.73 7.93 -3.49
C ASP A 4 -14.57 7.60 -1.99
N THR A 5 -15.21 6.51 -1.56
CA THR A 5 -15.20 6.01 -0.18
C THR A 5 -14.97 4.50 -0.16
N TYR A 6 -14.34 4.03 0.92
CA TYR A 6 -14.09 2.61 1.19
C TYR A 6 -14.46 2.35 2.64
N SER A 7 -15.03 1.18 2.95
CA SER A 7 -15.24 0.80 4.34
C SER A 7 -13.90 0.49 5.02
N ASP A 8 -13.83 0.72 6.32
CA ASP A 8 -12.65 0.39 7.13
C ASP A 8 -12.32 -1.10 7.05
N ASP A 9 -13.33 -1.97 6.99
CA ASP A 9 -13.15 -3.41 6.87
C ASP A 9 -12.55 -3.81 5.52
N TYR A 10 -12.95 -3.16 4.42
CA TYR A 10 -12.38 -3.42 3.10
C TYR A 10 -10.88 -3.06 3.07
N ILE A 11 -10.54 -1.86 3.56
CA ILE A 11 -9.14 -1.42 3.61
C ILE A 11 -8.31 -2.28 4.57
N ARG A 12 -8.87 -2.61 5.74
CA ARG A 12 -8.21 -3.50 6.72
C ARG A 12 -7.94 -4.87 6.12
N ALA A 13 -8.93 -5.50 5.50
CA ALA A 13 -8.79 -6.82 4.89
C ALA A 13 -7.69 -6.85 3.81
N ILE A 14 -7.61 -5.82 2.96
CA ILE A 14 -6.55 -5.69 1.96
C ILE A 14 -5.18 -5.60 2.62
N LEU A 15 -5.02 -4.69 3.60
CA LEU A 15 -3.73 -4.48 4.25
C LEU A 15 -3.29 -5.70 5.07
N GLU A 16 -4.19 -6.37 5.78
CA GLU A 16 -3.87 -7.56 6.60
C GLU A 16 -3.43 -8.77 5.77
N ARG A 17 -4.09 -9.01 4.63
CA ARG A 17 -3.76 -10.16 3.78
C ARG A 17 -2.53 -9.93 2.90
N THR A 18 -2.17 -8.67 2.66
CA THR A 18 -1.03 -8.29 1.81
C THR A 18 0.29 -8.60 2.51
N ARG A 19 1.19 -9.31 1.84
CA ARG A 19 2.55 -9.58 2.33
C ARG A 19 3.61 -8.92 1.47
N THR A 20 3.38 -8.93 0.17
CA THR A 20 4.31 -8.43 -0.85
C THR A 20 3.71 -7.22 -1.59
N ILE A 21 4.49 -6.15 -1.71
CA ILE A 21 4.06 -4.89 -2.33
C ILE A 21 5.06 -4.47 -3.40
N ALA A 22 4.62 -4.30 -4.65
CA ALA A 22 5.43 -3.66 -5.67
C ALA A 22 5.14 -2.17 -5.70
N MET A 23 6.12 -1.33 -5.36
CA MET A 23 5.96 0.12 -5.30
C MET A 23 6.47 0.79 -6.58
N VAL A 24 5.56 1.11 -7.50
CA VAL A 24 5.86 1.73 -8.78
C VAL A 24 6.02 3.24 -8.64
N GLY A 25 7.19 3.76 -9.03
CA GLY A 25 7.55 5.17 -8.80
C GLY A 25 8.29 5.40 -7.46
N ALA A 26 8.88 4.34 -6.90
CA ALA A 26 9.74 4.46 -5.72
C ALA A 26 10.95 5.39 -5.98
N SER A 27 11.40 6.09 -4.95
CA SER A 27 12.54 7.01 -5.02
C SER A 27 13.38 6.94 -3.74
N SER A 28 14.70 7.08 -3.87
CA SER A 28 15.62 7.26 -2.73
C SER A 28 15.65 8.68 -2.17
N ASN A 29 14.98 9.64 -2.82
CA ASN A 29 14.94 11.01 -2.36
C ASN A 29 14.07 11.11 -1.10
N THR A 30 14.70 11.47 0.02
CA THR A 30 14.09 11.49 1.36
C THR A 30 12.98 12.51 1.53
N VAL A 31 12.78 13.41 0.58
CA VAL A 31 11.70 14.41 0.59
C VAL A 31 10.48 13.92 -0.21
N ARG A 32 10.59 12.80 -0.94
CA ARG A 32 9.48 12.25 -1.74
C ARG A 32 8.55 11.40 -0.87
N PRO A 33 7.21 11.51 -1.06
CA PRO A 33 6.24 10.66 -0.35
C PRO A 33 6.51 9.16 -0.47
N SER A 34 6.93 8.68 -1.65
CA SER A 34 7.24 7.27 -1.87
C SER A 34 8.36 6.75 -0.98
N TYR A 35 9.36 7.57 -0.62
CA TYR A 35 10.41 7.19 0.32
C TYR A 35 9.84 6.91 1.73
N PHE A 36 8.97 7.80 2.23
CA PHE A 36 8.36 7.65 3.55
C PHE A 36 7.41 6.45 3.62
N VAL A 37 6.64 6.20 2.55
CA VAL A 37 5.75 5.05 2.49
C VAL A 37 6.55 3.75 2.40
N LEU A 38 7.60 3.70 1.58
CA LEU A 38 8.50 2.55 1.48
C LEU A 38 9.08 2.20 2.85
N LYS A 39 9.69 3.19 3.52
CA LYS A 39 10.27 3.01 4.85
C LYS A 39 9.24 2.50 5.85
N TYR A 40 8.06 3.11 5.90
CA TYR A 40 7.01 2.74 6.83
C TYR A 40 6.50 1.31 6.60
N LEU A 41 6.27 0.91 5.35
CA LEU A 41 5.80 -0.43 5.03
C LEU A 41 6.84 -1.51 5.39
N LEU A 42 8.12 -1.25 5.13
CA LEU A 42 9.21 -2.13 5.60
C LEU A 42 9.24 -2.23 7.14
N GLU A 43 9.11 -1.10 7.84
CA GLU A 43 9.01 -1.05 9.31
C GLU A 43 7.75 -1.75 9.86
N LYS A 44 6.69 -1.89 9.05
CA LYS A 44 5.51 -2.70 9.38
C LYS A 44 5.66 -4.18 9.03
N GLY A 45 6.76 -4.57 8.39
CA GLY A 45 7.07 -5.97 8.07
C GLY A 45 6.46 -6.46 6.77
N TYR A 46 6.04 -5.56 5.88
CA TYR A 46 5.75 -5.94 4.49
C TYR A 46 7.06 -6.14 3.73
N GLN A 47 7.06 -7.09 2.79
CA GLN A 47 8.11 -7.19 1.79
C GLN A 47 7.76 -6.19 0.68
N VAL A 48 8.64 -5.21 0.42
CA VAL A 48 8.37 -4.17 -0.58
C VAL A 48 9.42 -4.20 -1.66
N PHE A 49 8.99 -4.34 -2.92
CA PHE A 49 9.81 -4.30 -4.12
C PHE A 49 9.72 -2.91 -4.77
N PRO A 50 10.75 -2.05 -4.66
CA PRO A 50 10.77 -0.77 -5.34
C PRO A 50 10.86 -0.96 -6.86
N VAL A 51 10.01 -0.28 -7.63
CA VAL A 51 10.05 -0.31 -9.10
C VAL A 51 10.31 1.09 -9.64
N ASN A 52 11.47 1.25 -10.29
CA ASN A 52 11.89 2.48 -10.95
C ASN A 52 12.93 2.19 -12.05
N PRO A 53 12.57 2.31 -13.35
CA PRO A 53 13.48 2.06 -14.47
C PRO A 53 14.79 2.83 -14.40
N GLY A 54 14.76 4.09 -13.93
CA GLY A 54 15.96 4.94 -13.86
C GLY A 54 16.94 4.57 -12.74
N HIS A 55 16.56 3.65 -11.85
CA HIS A 55 17.36 3.24 -10.69
C HIS A 55 17.48 1.71 -10.59
N ALA A 56 17.14 0.97 -11.65
CA ALA A 56 17.21 -0.48 -11.66
C ALA A 56 18.60 -1.00 -11.24
N GLY A 57 18.63 -2.04 -10.41
CA GLY A 57 19.84 -2.64 -9.86
C GLY A 57 20.48 -1.88 -8.68
N LYS A 58 19.97 -0.69 -8.32
CA LYS A 58 20.36 0.01 -7.08
C LYS A 58 19.56 -0.54 -5.90
N GLU A 59 19.89 -0.06 -4.71
CA GLU A 59 19.16 -0.38 -3.49
C GLU A 59 18.50 0.84 -2.87
N PHE A 60 17.22 0.72 -2.50
CA PHE A 60 16.51 1.68 -1.67
C PHE A 60 16.18 1.02 -0.34
N LEU A 61 16.69 1.55 0.77
CA LEU A 61 16.43 1.02 2.12
C LEU A 61 16.71 -0.49 2.25
N GLY A 62 17.78 -0.96 1.59
CA GLY A 62 18.19 -2.37 1.57
C GLY A 62 17.33 -3.27 0.68
N GLN A 63 16.46 -2.72 -0.16
CA GLN A 63 15.67 -3.45 -1.14
C GLN A 63 16.18 -3.18 -2.55
N THR A 64 16.37 -4.23 -3.36
CA THR A 64 16.76 -4.12 -4.77
C THR A 64 15.67 -3.44 -5.59
N VAL A 65 16.05 -2.45 -6.39
CA VAL A 65 15.15 -1.72 -7.29
C VAL A 65 15.05 -2.45 -8.63
N TYR A 66 13.82 -2.74 -9.06
CA TYR A 66 13.51 -3.37 -10.33
C TYR A 66 13.15 -2.32 -11.40
N ALA A 67 13.40 -2.63 -12.68
CA ALA A 67 13.04 -1.74 -13.77
C ALA A 67 11.52 -1.77 -14.04
N SER A 68 10.91 -2.95 -13.98
CA SER A 68 9.50 -3.17 -14.24
C SER A 68 8.87 -4.17 -13.25
N LEU A 69 7.54 -4.30 -13.29
CA LEU A 69 6.81 -5.31 -12.51
C LEU A 69 7.13 -6.75 -12.95
N ALA A 70 7.47 -6.93 -14.23
CA ALA A 70 7.82 -8.23 -14.77
C ALA A 70 9.15 -8.76 -14.20
N ASP A 71 10.10 -7.87 -13.91
CA ASP A 71 11.44 -8.23 -13.41
C ASP A 71 11.46 -8.73 -11.95
N ILE A 72 10.36 -8.54 -11.20
CA ILE A 72 10.25 -9.01 -9.82
C ILE A 72 10.15 -10.54 -9.85
N PRO A 73 11.09 -11.30 -9.26
CA PRO A 73 11.09 -12.76 -9.33
C PRO A 73 10.02 -13.40 -8.43
N GLU A 74 9.49 -12.65 -7.48
CA GLU A 74 8.52 -13.11 -6.49
C GLU A 74 7.07 -12.73 -6.86
N PRO A 75 6.08 -13.45 -6.32
CA PRO A 75 4.68 -13.04 -6.38
C PRO A 75 4.47 -11.66 -5.74
N VAL A 76 3.52 -10.89 -6.27
CA VAL A 76 3.15 -9.56 -5.76
C VAL A 76 1.69 -9.57 -5.37
N ASP A 77 1.36 -9.30 -4.11
CA ASP A 77 -0.03 -9.22 -3.65
C ASP A 77 -0.66 -7.87 -4.02
N MET A 78 0.08 -6.78 -3.87
CA MET A 78 -0.40 -5.41 -4.10
C MET A 78 0.58 -4.61 -4.97
N VAL A 79 0.06 -3.94 -6.00
CA VAL A 79 0.81 -2.94 -6.78
C VAL A 79 0.42 -1.54 -6.29
N ASP A 80 1.40 -0.83 -5.72
CA ASP A 80 1.25 0.52 -5.17
C ASP A 80 1.81 1.58 -6.13
N ILE A 81 0.96 2.48 -6.62
CA ILE A 81 1.26 3.36 -7.76
C ILE A 81 1.48 4.81 -7.29
N PHE A 82 2.73 5.27 -7.38
CA PHE A 82 3.17 6.67 -7.16
C PHE A 82 3.40 7.45 -8.47
N ARG A 83 2.80 7.01 -9.57
CA ARG A 83 2.83 7.69 -10.87
C ARG A 83 1.52 8.43 -11.09
N ASN A 84 1.54 9.43 -11.99
CA ASN A 84 0.33 10.22 -12.30
C ASN A 84 -0.80 9.34 -12.86
N SER A 85 -2.03 9.86 -12.85
CA SER A 85 -3.23 9.14 -13.30
C SER A 85 -3.14 8.61 -14.74
N GLU A 86 -2.46 9.33 -15.62
CA GLU A 86 -2.24 8.91 -17.01
C GLU A 86 -1.36 7.64 -17.09
N ALA A 87 -0.32 7.57 -16.27
CA ALA A 87 0.54 6.37 -16.20
C ALA A 87 -0.09 5.22 -15.40
N ALA A 88 -1.10 5.49 -14.57
CA ALA A 88 -1.73 4.46 -13.74
C ALA A 88 -2.43 3.37 -14.57
N GLY A 89 -2.97 3.71 -15.74
CA GLY A 89 -3.64 2.75 -16.63
C GLY A 89 -2.72 1.61 -17.08
N PRO A 90 -1.64 1.88 -17.82
CA PRO A 90 -0.70 0.84 -18.24
C PRO A 90 -0.06 0.06 -17.08
N ILE A 91 0.15 0.69 -15.91
CA ILE A 91 0.67 0.01 -14.72
C ILE A 91 -0.37 -0.96 -14.15
N THR A 92 -1.65 -0.59 -14.20
CA THR A 92 -2.76 -1.46 -13.80
C THR A 92 -2.84 -2.68 -14.70
N ASP A 93 -2.66 -2.52 -16.01
CA ASP A 93 -2.65 -3.64 -16.95
C ASP A 93 -1.48 -4.60 -16.64
N GLN A 94 -0.29 -4.07 -16.35
CA GLN A 94 0.85 -4.87 -15.89
C GLN A 94 0.59 -5.57 -14.54
N ALA A 95 -0.17 -4.94 -13.63
CA ALA A 95 -0.55 -5.54 -12.36
C ALA A 95 -1.47 -6.75 -12.55
N ILE A 96 -2.42 -6.65 -13.50
CA ILE A 96 -3.29 -7.76 -13.90
C ILE A 96 -2.45 -8.89 -14.49
N GLU A 97 -1.54 -8.61 -15.43
CA GLU A 97 -0.64 -9.60 -16.02
C GLU A 97 0.27 -10.28 -14.99
N LYS A 98 0.74 -9.53 -13.99
CA LYS A 98 1.56 -10.06 -12.88
C LYS A 98 0.77 -10.99 -11.96
N GLY A 99 -0.56 -10.99 -12.04
CA GLY A 99 -1.43 -11.73 -11.13
C GLY A 99 -1.51 -11.12 -9.74
N ALA A 100 -1.37 -9.79 -9.64
CA ALA A 100 -1.57 -9.10 -8.37
C ALA A 100 -3.01 -9.25 -7.90
N ARG A 101 -3.23 -9.18 -6.59
CA ARG A 101 -4.58 -9.22 -5.99
C ARG A 101 -5.16 -7.83 -5.80
N THR A 102 -4.31 -6.81 -5.81
CA THR A 102 -4.71 -5.42 -5.52
C THR A 102 -3.95 -4.42 -6.33
N VAL A 103 -4.67 -3.43 -6.85
CA VAL A 103 -4.09 -2.19 -7.35
C VAL A 103 -4.44 -1.06 -6.40
N TRP A 104 -3.39 -0.39 -5.91
CA TRP A 104 -3.49 0.71 -4.98
C TRP A 104 -2.92 1.98 -5.62
N MET A 105 -3.79 2.94 -5.93
CA MET A 105 -3.39 4.24 -6.47
C MET A 105 -3.28 5.25 -5.34
N GLN A 106 -2.10 5.88 -5.23
CA GLN A 106 -1.77 6.82 -4.17
C GLN A 106 -2.63 8.09 -4.19
N LEU A 107 -2.43 8.95 -3.19
CA LEU A 107 -3.06 10.27 -3.13
C LEU A 107 -2.89 11.03 -4.45
N SER A 108 -3.96 11.70 -4.88
CA SER A 108 -4.08 12.41 -6.16
C SER A 108 -3.96 11.54 -7.43
N VAL A 109 -3.88 10.22 -7.31
CA VAL A 109 -3.89 9.28 -8.44
C VAL A 109 -5.26 8.60 -8.50
N ARG A 110 -5.97 8.83 -9.61
CA ARG A 110 -7.27 8.24 -9.91
C ARG A 110 -7.39 7.97 -11.40
N ASN A 111 -7.77 6.76 -11.76
CA ASN A 111 -8.06 6.35 -13.13
C ASN A 111 -9.20 5.34 -13.13
N ASP A 112 -10.42 5.80 -13.40
CA ASP A 112 -11.64 5.00 -13.32
C ASP A 112 -11.71 3.90 -14.39
N GLU A 113 -11.18 4.14 -15.58
CA GLU A 113 -11.11 3.14 -16.64
C GLU A 113 -10.16 1.98 -16.26
N ALA A 114 -9.03 2.31 -15.66
CA ALA A 114 -8.08 1.33 -15.16
C ALA A 114 -8.67 0.53 -13.98
N ALA A 115 -9.36 1.22 -13.07
CA ALA A 115 -10.08 0.58 -11.98
C ALA A 115 -11.11 -0.44 -12.49
N ALA A 116 -11.94 -0.05 -13.48
CA ALA A 116 -12.92 -0.95 -14.08
C ALA A 116 -12.28 -2.20 -14.71
N ARG A 117 -11.13 -2.06 -15.38
CA ARG A 117 -10.38 -3.22 -15.93
C ARG A 117 -9.84 -4.14 -14.84
N ALA A 118 -9.26 -3.58 -13.77
CA ALA A 118 -8.77 -4.35 -12.64
C ALA A 118 -9.90 -5.10 -11.92
N GLU A 119 -11.03 -4.43 -11.66
CA GLU A 119 -12.22 -5.05 -11.06
C GLU A 119 -12.78 -6.18 -11.95
N ALA A 120 -12.83 -5.97 -13.27
CA ALA A 120 -13.27 -7.01 -14.22
C ALA A 120 -12.32 -8.23 -14.24
N ALA A 121 -11.03 -8.02 -13.94
CA ALA A 121 -10.05 -9.08 -13.77
C ALA A 121 -10.04 -9.70 -12.35
N GLY A 122 -10.90 -9.22 -11.45
CA GLY A 122 -11.06 -9.76 -10.09
C GLY A 122 -10.10 -9.18 -9.05
N LEU A 123 -9.43 -8.05 -9.34
CA LEU A 123 -8.56 -7.37 -8.40
C LEU A 123 -9.36 -6.42 -7.50
N ASP A 124 -8.94 -6.34 -6.23
CA ASP A 124 -9.37 -5.26 -5.35
C ASP A 124 -8.72 -3.94 -5.81
N VAL A 125 -9.49 -2.87 -5.86
CA VAL A 125 -8.99 -1.55 -6.26
C VAL A 125 -9.19 -0.55 -5.12
N VAL A 126 -8.12 0.21 -4.84
CA VAL A 126 -8.14 1.37 -3.95
C VAL A 126 -7.52 2.55 -4.68
N MET A 127 -8.21 3.69 -4.71
CA MET A 127 -7.75 4.92 -5.34
C MET A 127 -7.75 6.10 -4.38
N ASN A 128 -6.85 7.05 -4.61
CA ASN A 128 -6.70 8.27 -3.81
C ASN A 128 -6.60 7.97 -2.30
N ARG A 129 -5.78 6.98 -1.93
CA ARG A 129 -5.48 6.63 -0.53
C ARG A 129 -4.00 6.33 -0.38
N CYS A 130 -3.45 6.54 0.81
CA CYS A 130 -2.07 6.14 1.12
C CYS A 130 -2.09 4.98 2.12
N PRO A 131 -1.44 3.84 1.85
CA PRO A 131 -1.46 2.68 2.73
C PRO A 131 -0.80 3.00 4.07
N LYS A 132 0.22 3.88 4.13
CA LYS A 132 0.78 4.39 5.38
C LYS A 132 -0.27 5.15 6.22
N ILE A 133 -1.05 6.02 5.60
CA ILE A 133 -2.07 6.83 6.30
C ILE A 133 -3.21 5.92 6.75
N GLU A 134 -3.71 5.06 5.87
CA GLU A 134 -4.78 4.12 6.20
C GLU A 134 -4.35 3.13 7.28
N TYR A 135 -3.14 2.58 7.21
CA TYR A 135 -2.61 1.71 8.25
C TYR A 135 -2.56 2.44 9.59
N GLY A 136 -1.96 3.63 9.64
CA GLY A 136 -1.86 4.41 10.87
C GLY A 136 -3.23 4.83 11.42
N ARG A 137 -4.20 5.10 10.55
CA ARG A 137 -5.58 5.41 10.91
C ARG A 137 -6.27 4.19 11.53
N LEU A 138 -6.17 3.04 10.89
CA LEU A 138 -6.85 1.80 11.32
C LEU A 138 -6.19 1.10 12.51
N SER A 139 -4.88 1.29 12.70
CA SER A 139 -4.14 0.82 13.88
C SER A 139 -4.29 1.76 15.08
N GLY A 140 -4.68 3.02 14.85
CA GLY A 140 -4.77 4.09 15.86
C GLY A 140 -3.47 4.86 16.09
N GLU A 141 -2.37 4.50 15.43
CA GLU A 141 -1.07 5.15 15.61
C GLU A 141 -1.04 6.60 15.13
N ILE A 142 -1.84 6.94 14.11
CA ILE A 142 -1.85 8.31 13.56
C ILE A 142 -2.31 9.33 14.62
N GLY A 143 -3.07 8.88 15.63
CA GLY A 143 -3.46 9.67 16.79
C GLY A 143 -2.30 10.10 17.68
N TRP A 144 -1.20 9.33 17.74
CA TRP A 144 0.00 9.73 18.49
C TRP A 144 0.70 10.94 17.88
N ALA A 145 0.51 11.15 16.57
CA ALA A 145 0.97 12.33 15.87
C ALA A 145 -0.04 13.50 15.94
N GLY A 146 -1.09 13.38 16.75
CA GLY A 146 -2.13 14.41 16.90
C GLY A 146 -3.14 14.47 15.74
N VAL A 147 -3.14 13.48 14.85
CA VAL A 147 -4.09 13.42 13.72
C VAL A 147 -5.33 12.63 14.14
N ASN A 148 -6.53 13.15 13.83
CA ASN A 148 -7.77 12.46 14.12
C ASN A 148 -7.87 11.13 13.32
N PRO A 149 -7.92 9.96 13.99
CA PRO A 149 -8.03 8.66 13.32
C PRO A 149 -9.45 8.36 12.81
N GLY A 150 -10.42 9.26 13.01
CA GLY A 150 -11.81 9.12 12.54
C GLY A 150 -12.64 8.11 13.34
N HIS A 151 -12.08 7.52 14.40
CA HIS A 151 -12.77 6.61 15.30
C HIS A 151 -12.24 6.78 16.73
N VAL A 152 -13.13 6.66 17.73
CA VAL A 152 -12.76 6.67 19.14
C VAL A 152 -13.00 5.27 19.69
N THR A 153 -12.03 4.72 20.43
CA THR A 153 -12.11 3.37 21.00
C THR A 153 -11.50 3.34 22.40
N SER A 154 -12.13 2.61 23.31
CA SER A 154 -11.59 2.27 24.63
C SER A 154 -10.83 0.93 24.62
N LYS A 155 -10.94 0.13 23.56
CA LYS A 155 -10.23 -1.14 23.41
C LYS A 155 -8.72 -0.92 23.22
N ARG A 156 -7.91 -1.73 23.89
CA ARG A 156 -6.44 -1.71 23.75
C ARG A 156 -6.04 -2.16 22.33
N GLY A 157 -5.20 -1.38 21.67
CA GLY A 157 -4.63 -1.74 20.36
C GLY A 157 -3.71 -2.97 20.45
N GLN A 158 -3.68 -3.77 19.39
CA GLN A 158 -2.80 -4.94 19.31
C GLN A 158 -1.40 -4.52 18.83
N LEU A 159 -0.34 -5.03 19.46
CA LEU A 159 1.02 -4.77 19.04
C LEU A 159 1.38 -5.55 17.76
N SER A 160 2.10 -4.92 16.84
CA SER A 160 2.65 -5.50 15.63
C SER A 160 3.96 -6.23 15.96
N GLY A 161 3.85 -7.53 16.26
CA GLY A 161 4.99 -8.39 16.58
C GLY A 161 5.70 -7.99 17.88
N ASN A 162 7.02 -8.20 17.96
CA ASN A 162 7.84 -7.89 19.14
C ASN A 162 8.31 -6.43 19.20
N ARG A 163 7.67 -5.50 18.47
CA ARG A 163 8.11 -4.11 18.37
C ARG A 163 7.48 -3.24 19.46
N VAL A 164 8.30 -2.40 20.08
CA VAL A 164 7.86 -1.41 21.08
C VAL A 164 7.09 -0.30 20.37
N GLN A 165 5.91 0.07 20.90
CA GLN A 165 5.09 1.16 20.37
C GLN A 165 4.81 1.05 18.86
N SER A 166 4.51 -0.16 18.37
CA SER A 166 4.04 -0.38 17.01
C SER A 166 2.74 -1.15 17.07
N LEU A 167 1.62 -0.51 16.75
CA LEU A 167 0.31 -1.17 16.66
C LEU A 167 0.16 -1.83 15.29
N GLY A 168 -0.55 -2.96 15.29
CA GLY A 168 -0.92 -3.74 14.11
C GLY A 168 -2.38 -3.54 13.70
N LEU A 169 -2.76 -4.14 12.57
CA LEU A 169 -4.14 -4.12 12.07
C LEU A 169 -5.01 -5.27 12.60
N GLY A 170 -4.42 -6.28 13.26
CA GLY A 170 -5.12 -7.48 13.72
C GLY A 170 -6.37 -7.20 14.57
N LYS A 171 -7.30 -8.17 14.56
CA LYS A 171 -8.51 -8.14 15.40
C LYS A 171 -8.14 -7.81 16.85
N ARG A 172 -8.72 -6.74 17.39
CA ARG A 172 -8.48 -6.36 18.79
C ARG A 172 -9.08 -7.45 19.69
N PRO A 173 -8.57 -7.62 20.92
CA PRO A 173 -9.22 -8.50 21.89
C PRO A 173 -10.71 -8.13 22.04
N GLY A 174 -11.60 -9.05 21.68
CA GLY A 174 -13.06 -8.86 21.72
C GLY A 174 -13.69 -8.22 20.47
N ASP A 175 -13.04 -8.24 19.31
CA ASP A 175 -13.71 -8.06 18.02
C ASP A 175 -14.24 -9.44 17.56
N GLU A 176 -15.56 -9.64 17.53
CA GLU A 176 -16.20 -10.87 16.99
C GLU A 176 -15.91 -11.05 15.50
#